data_AF-A0A927BYL2-F1
#
_entry.id   AF-A0A927BYL2-F1
#
_cell.length_a   1.000
_cell.length_b   1.000
_cell.length_c   1.000
_cell.angle_alpha   90.00
_cell.angle_beta   90.00
_cell.angle_gamma   90.00
#
_symmetry.space_group_name_H-M   'P 1'
#
loop_
_entity.id
_entity.type
_entity.pdbx_description
1 polymer ?
#
loop_
_entity_poly.entity_id
_entity_poly.type
_entity_poly.pdbx_seq_one_letter_code
_entity_poly.pdbx_strand_id
1 'polypeptide(L)'
;MRSEGCEGHGKGSGFRLPDEPPNTFPVSSIPWVNFMAFHLHLYDEGTFLRPIFTMGRFDRSRGAVLLPLTAQLHHAVCDGYHAGVLFRELQARADSCADWLDG
;
A
#
# COMPACT_ATOMS: atom_id res chain seq x y z
N MET A 1 -43.74 19.71 11.47
CA MET A 1 -43.34 19.55 12.89
C MET A 1 -43.37 18.06 13.19
N ARG A 2 -42.29 17.32 13.43
CA ARG A 2 -40.84 17.54 13.42
C ARG A 2 -40.27 16.37 12.60
N SER A 3 -39.47 16.63 11.57
CA SER A 3 -38.56 15.62 11.03
C SER A 3 -37.38 15.58 11.98
N GLU A 4 -37.30 14.54 12.80
CA GLU A 4 -36.16 14.31 13.67
C GLU A 4 -34.91 14.12 12.80
N GLY A 5 -33.91 14.95 13.02
CA GLY A 5 -32.62 14.86 12.33
C GLY A 5 -31.87 13.64 12.84
N CYS A 6 -31.38 12.82 11.90
CA CYS A 6 -30.31 11.88 12.19
C CYS A 6 -29.01 12.66 12.45
N GLU A 7 -28.82 13.13 13.68
CA GLU A 7 -27.50 13.52 14.18
C GLU A 7 -26.73 12.27 14.61
N GLY A 8 -25.50 12.14 14.11
CA GLY A 8 -24.54 11.16 14.62
C GLY A 8 -23.97 10.17 13.60
N HIS A 9 -23.78 10.55 12.33
CA HIS A 9 -22.76 9.84 11.53
C HIS A 9 -21.43 10.55 11.74
N GLY A 10 -20.58 9.99 12.61
CA GLY A 10 -19.20 10.43 12.73
C GLY A 10 -18.55 10.42 11.35
N LYS A 11 -17.96 11.55 10.95
CA LYS A 11 -17.06 11.63 9.79
C LYS A 11 -15.94 10.61 10.00
N GLY A 12 -16.12 9.40 9.48
CA GLY A 12 -15.02 8.45 9.32
C GLY A 12 -14.03 9.06 8.35
N SER A 13 -12.91 9.58 8.86
CA SER A 13 -11.79 10.01 8.03
C SER A 13 -11.38 8.82 7.16
N GLY A 14 -11.28 9.03 5.84
CA GLY A 14 -11.06 7.97 4.86
C GLY A 14 -9.96 6.96 5.22
N PHE A 15 -10.11 5.75 4.68
CA PHE A 15 -9.12 4.67 4.67
C PHE A 15 -8.58 4.17 6.03
N ARG A 16 -8.94 4.77 7.17
CA ARG A 16 -8.51 4.30 8.49
C ARG A 16 -9.42 3.21 9.03
N LEU A 17 -8.81 2.13 9.47
CA LEU A 17 -9.49 1.12 10.28
C LEU A 17 -9.79 1.69 11.68
N PRO A 18 -10.89 1.28 12.32
CA PRO A 18 -11.11 1.55 13.73
C PRO A 18 -9.89 1.07 14.54
N ASP A 19 -9.43 1.89 15.49
CA ASP A 19 -8.30 1.60 16.38
C ASP A 19 -6.94 1.35 15.67
N GLU A 20 -6.74 1.89 14.47
CA GLU A 20 -5.43 1.84 13.78
C GLU A 20 -4.35 2.59 14.58
N PRO A 21 -3.23 1.94 14.96
CA PRO A 21 -2.12 2.61 15.61
C PRO A 21 -1.52 3.75 14.76
N PRO A 22 -0.92 4.77 15.36
CA PRO A 22 -0.15 5.75 14.60
C PRO A 22 1.03 5.10 13.88
N ASN A 23 1.48 5.69 12.78
CA ASN A 23 2.66 5.28 12.00
C ASN A 23 2.55 3.89 11.32
N THR A 24 1.35 3.42 11.05
CA THR A 24 1.09 2.27 10.18
C THR A 24 1.04 2.71 8.71
N PHE A 25 1.15 1.75 7.80
CA PHE A 25 0.84 1.95 6.38
C PHE A 25 0.16 0.70 5.81
N PRO A 26 -0.75 0.85 4.84
CA PRO A 26 -1.49 -0.28 4.30
C PRO A 26 -0.67 -1.14 3.35
N VAL A 27 -0.89 -2.45 3.48
CA VAL A 27 -0.40 -3.48 2.56
C VAL A 27 -1.58 -4.35 2.18
N SER A 28 -1.88 -4.43 0.88
CA SER A 28 -2.97 -5.23 0.33
C SER A 28 -2.44 -6.35 -0.56
N SER A 29 -3.16 -7.46 -0.64
CA SER A 29 -2.87 -8.58 -1.53
C SER A 29 -4.09 -8.94 -2.37
N ILE A 30 -3.91 -9.06 -3.68
CA ILE A 30 -4.91 -9.51 -4.66
C ILE A 30 -4.37 -10.81 -5.30
N PRO A 31 -4.35 -11.92 -4.56
CA PRO A 31 -3.57 -13.12 -4.93
C PRO A 31 -4.13 -13.87 -6.15
N TRP A 32 -5.31 -13.49 -6.65
CA TRP A 32 -5.90 -14.06 -7.87
C TRP A 32 -5.53 -13.29 -9.15
N VAL A 33 -5.02 -12.06 -9.07
CA VAL A 33 -4.73 -11.20 -10.23
C VAL A 33 -3.24 -11.03 -10.43
N ASN A 34 -2.72 -11.43 -11.60
CA ASN A 34 -1.37 -11.06 -12.04
C ASN A 34 -1.47 -9.75 -12.85
N PHE A 35 -1.19 -8.61 -12.22
CA PHE A 35 -1.27 -7.29 -12.85
C PHE A 35 0.10 -6.78 -13.29
N MET A 36 0.13 -5.92 -14.31
CA MET A 36 1.34 -5.18 -14.70
C MET A 36 1.40 -3.78 -14.08
N ALA A 37 0.24 -3.19 -13.83
CA ALA A 37 0.09 -1.91 -13.17
C ALA A 37 -1.20 -1.92 -12.34
N PHE A 38 -1.14 -1.26 -11.19
CA PHE A 38 -2.29 -1.05 -10.31
C PHE A 38 -2.25 0.40 -9.85
N HIS A 39 -3.39 1.07 -9.79
CA HIS A 39 -3.48 2.46 -9.35
C HIS A 39 -4.75 2.64 -8.52
N LEU A 40 -4.60 3.29 -7.36
CA LEU A 40 -5.71 3.59 -6.46
C LEU A 40 -6.05 5.07 -6.57
N HIS A 41 -7.30 5.40 -6.90
CA HIS A 41 -7.76 6.78 -6.80
C HIS A 41 -8.26 7.01 -5.37
N LEU A 42 -7.44 7.67 -4.54
CA LEU A 42 -7.84 8.07 -3.19
C LEU A 42 -8.60 9.40 -3.26
N TYR A 43 -9.82 9.42 -2.74
CA TYR A 43 -10.49 10.66 -2.42
C TYR A 43 -10.14 11.03 -0.99
N ASP A 44 -9.03 11.75 -0.86
CA ASP A 44 -8.57 12.31 0.39
C ASP A 44 -8.14 13.74 0.11
N GLU A 45 -8.32 14.64 1.08
CA GLU A 45 -8.01 16.07 0.94
C GLU A 45 -6.49 16.36 0.90
N GLY A 46 -5.67 15.41 0.40
CA GLY A 46 -4.21 15.48 0.36
C GLY A 46 -3.54 15.22 1.71
N THR A 47 -4.25 14.66 2.68
CA THR A 47 -3.79 14.40 4.06
C THR A 47 -3.20 13.01 4.25
N PHE A 48 -3.46 12.08 3.32
CA PHE A 48 -2.99 10.71 3.32
C PHE A 48 -1.61 10.63 2.69
N LEU A 49 -0.59 10.91 3.50
CA LEU A 49 0.81 10.93 3.06
C LEU A 49 1.49 9.55 3.14
N ARG A 50 0.80 8.56 3.69
CA ARG A 50 1.35 7.23 3.95
C ARG A 50 1.49 6.44 2.65
N PRO A 51 2.59 5.68 2.47
CA PRO A 51 2.74 4.83 1.29
C PRO A 51 1.67 3.73 1.29
N ILE A 52 1.19 3.32 0.12
CA ILE A 52 0.28 2.18 -0.04
C ILE A 52 0.94 1.13 -0.91
N PHE A 53 0.98 -0.11 -0.41
CA PHE A 53 1.50 -1.24 -1.17
C PHE A 53 0.37 -2.20 -1.57
N THR A 54 0.40 -2.63 -2.83
CA THR A 54 -0.52 -3.65 -3.35
C THR A 54 0.28 -4.73 -4.06
N MET A 55 0.07 -5.98 -3.64
CA MET A 55 0.69 -7.17 -4.23
C MET A 55 -0.32 -7.98 -5.04
N GLY A 56 0.12 -8.56 -6.14
CA GLY A 56 -0.70 -9.44 -6.98
C GLY A 56 -0.37 -10.92 -6.80
N ARG A 57 -0.93 -11.73 -7.70
CA ARG A 57 -0.56 -13.14 -7.88
C ARG A 57 0.87 -13.22 -8.43
N PHE A 58 1.75 -13.90 -7.70
CA PHE A 58 3.09 -14.20 -8.20
C PHE A 58 3.05 -15.25 -9.33
N ASP A 59 4.08 -15.26 -10.17
CA ASP A 59 4.25 -16.22 -11.25
C ASP A 59 5.68 -16.74 -11.32
N ARG A 60 5.89 -17.95 -11.85
CA ARG A 60 7.21 -18.53 -12.10
C ARG A 60 7.59 -18.26 -13.55
N SER A 61 8.58 -17.41 -13.77
CA SER A 61 9.04 -17.06 -15.11
C SER A 61 10.56 -17.05 -15.17
N ARG A 62 11.14 -17.65 -16.21
CA ARG A 62 12.60 -17.61 -16.50
C ARG A 62 13.48 -18.07 -15.33
N GLY A 63 13.01 -19.05 -14.56
CA GLY A 63 13.75 -19.58 -13.39
C GLY A 63 13.64 -18.72 -12.12
N ALA A 64 12.86 -17.65 -12.14
CA ALA A 64 12.59 -16.79 -10.98
C ALA A 64 11.10 -16.79 -10.62
N VAL A 65 10.80 -16.42 -9.37
CA VAL A 65 9.44 -16.06 -8.93
C VAL A 65 9.31 -14.55 -9.05
N LEU A 66 8.37 -14.08 -9.86
CA LEU A 66 8.08 -12.66 -10.04
C LEU A 66 6.81 -12.30 -9.28
N LEU A 67 6.89 -11.25 -8.46
CA LEU A 67 5.77 -10.71 -7.69
C LEU A 67 5.34 -9.36 -8.26
N PRO A 68 4.09 -9.24 -8.76
CA PRO A 68 3.51 -7.94 -9.06
C PRO A 68 3.39 -7.10 -7.79
N LEU A 69 4.02 -5.92 -7.79
CA LEU A 69 4.01 -4.99 -6.67
C LEU A 69 3.87 -3.55 -7.16
N THR A 70 2.90 -2.84 -6.60
CA THR A 70 2.75 -1.39 -6.77
C THR A 70 2.99 -0.71 -5.42
N ALA A 71 3.75 0.39 -5.44
CA ALA A 71 3.83 1.36 -4.35
C ALA A 71 3.20 2.68 -4.80
N GLN A 72 2.19 3.16 -4.08
CA GLN A 72 1.64 4.50 -4.27
C GLN A 72 2.24 5.42 -3.20
N LEU A 73 2.93 6.46 -3.64
CA LEU A 73 3.67 7.39 -2.80
C LEU A 73 3.15 8.81 -3.01
N HIS A 74 2.99 9.56 -1.94
CA HIS A 74 2.56 10.95 -2.03
C HIS A 74 3.74 11.88 -2.36
N HIS A 75 3.61 12.69 -3.42
CA HIS A 75 4.72 13.50 -3.93
C HIS A 75 5.22 14.58 -2.97
N ALA A 76 4.39 15.02 -2.01
CA ALA A 76 4.81 15.98 -0.99
C ALA A 76 5.88 15.43 -0.01
N VAL A 77 6.06 14.11 0.07
CA VAL A 77 7.02 13.46 0.98
C VAL A 77 8.02 12.54 0.26
N CYS A 78 7.68 12.06 -0.93
CA CYS A 78 8.53 11.19 -1.74
C CYS A 78 8.66 11.72 -3.17
N ASP A 79 9.86 11.69 -3.71
CA ASP A 79 10.12 11.91 -5.13
C ASP A 79 10.57 10.61 -5.83
N GLY A 80 10.96 10.70 -7.11
CA GLY A 80 11.43 9.56 -7.88
C GLY A 80 12.72 8.91 -7.34
N TYR A 81 13.57 9.66 -6.66
CA TYR A 81 14.77 9.11 -6.03
C TYR A 81 14.40 8.19 -4.87
N HIS A 82 13.49 8.63 -4.00
CA HIS A 82 12.99 7.81 -2.89
C HIS A 82 12.34 6.51 -3.39
N ALA A 83 11.52 6.61 -4.45
CA ALA A 83 10.91 5.43 -5.07
C ALA A 83 11.96 4.46 -5.63
N GLY A 84 12.98 4.97 -6.32
CA GLY A 84 14.06 4.15 -6.87
C GLY A 84 14.88 3.44 -5.79
N VAL A 85 15.23 4.14 -4.71
CA VAL A 85 15.92 3.54 -3.56
C VAL A 85 15.05 2.45 -2.93
N LEU A 86 13.76 2.71 -2.70
CA LEU A 86 12.82 1.75 -2.11
C LEU A 86 12.79 0.42 -2.89
N PHE A 87 12.57 0.45 -4.20
CA PHE A 87 12.48 -0.78 -4.99
C PHE A 87 13.81 -1.53 -5.09
N ARG A 88 14.93 -0.80 -5.17
CA ARG A 88 16.27 -1.41 -5.18
C ARG A 88 16.57 -2.14 -3.87
N GLU A 89 16.33 -1.48 -2.74
CA GLU A 89 16.55 -2.10 -1.42
C GLU A 89 15.58 -3.26 -1.19
N LEU A 90 14.31 -3.12 -1.59
CA LEU A 90 13.33 -4.20 -1.50
C LEU A 90 13.77 -5.44 -2.29
N GLN A 91 14.27 -5.27 -3.52
CA GLN A 91 14.80 -6.38 -4.31
C GLN A 91 16.00 -7.02 -3.61
N ALA A 92 16.96 -6.23 -3.13
CA ALA A 92 18.12 -6.75 -2.41
C ALA A 92 17.72 -7.56 -1.16
N ARG A 93 16.69 -7.11 -0.43
CA ARG A 93 16.12 -7.85 0.72
C ARG A 93 15.40 -9.13 0.31
N ALA A 94 14.72 -9.13 -0.83
CA ALA A 94 14.11 -10.35 -1.37
C ALA A 94 15.17 -11.36 -1.82
N ASP A 95 16.27 -10.92 -2.42
CA ASP A 95 17.36 -11.77 -2.88
C ASP A 95 18.17 -12.39 -1.73
N SER A 96 18.29 -11.66 -0.60
CA SER A 96 18.97 -12.09 0.63
C SER A 96 18.01 -12.53 1.74
N CYS A 97 16.83 -13.05 1.38
CA CYS A 97 15.76 -13.28 2.35
C CYS A 97 16.09 -14.28 3.45
N ALA A 98 16.93 -15.28 3.16
CA ALA A 98 17.43 -16.24 4.14
C ALA A 98 18.16 -15.55 5.31
N ASP A 99 18.87 -14.45 5.05
CA ASP A 99 19.68 -13.76 6.07
C ASP A 99 18.83 -13.10 7.17
N TRP A 100 17.55 -12.82 6.90
CA TRP A 100 16.68 -12.09 7.83
C TRP A 100 15.35 -12.80 8.16
N LEU A 101 14.98 -13.84 7.41
CA LEU A 101 13.79 -14.66 7.71
C LEU A 101 14.06 -15.78 8.71
N ASP A 102 15.29 -16.27 8.83
CA ASP A 102 15.66 -17.39 9.72
C ASP A 102 15.88 -16.96 11.19
N GLY A 103 15.02 -16.08 11.70
CA GLY A 103 15.00 -15.61 13.10
C GLY A 103 14.20 -16.48 14.06
#